data_AF-A0A1L8R8R5-F1
#
_entry.id   AF-A0A1L8R8R5-F1
#
_cell.length_a   1.000
_cell.length_b   1.000
_cell.length_c   1.000
_cell.angle_alpha   90.00
_cell.angle_beta   90.00
_cell.angle_gamma   90.00
#
_symmetry.space_group_name_H-M   'P 1'
#
loop_
_entity.id
_entity.type
_entity.pdbx_description
1 polymer ?
#
loop_
_entity_poly.entity_id
_entity_poly.type
_entity_poly.pdbx_seq_one_letter_code
_entity_poly.pdbx_strand_id
1 'polypeptide(L)'
;MFIYVGCSGGGTSSMFCQKMVKEIAKQGNLSAVFTDATTAFLKRREYGNTYDLVFVYGGIGMITQNTVDDFGRLFDVVFVAPQVRFLTESIQKLLKNFPTIVKDIPMKIFGKMNAYDAYDLLLEELIFLDEKRAYQSDMVTVTKAQDKDIEILVVGGSSQENYFKKQFSQWEKQEILFSTERFSLIGLYDFQPQEDVCLRLLFCNGGQIKEEEIAQITRRIDGVWLMPAAYLGFEKN
;
A
#
# COMPACT_ATOMS: atom_id res chain seq x y z
N MET A 1 -8.36 12.84 -2.33
CA MET A 1 -6.96 12.81 -1.85
C MET A 1 -6.91 12.18 -0.46
N PHE A 2 -6.02 11.20 -0.25
CA PHE A 2 -5.75 10.57 1.04
C PHE A 2 -4.50 11.19 1.68
N ILE A 3 -4.66 11.72 2.89
CA ILE A 3 -3.62 12.47 3.62
C ILE A 3 -3.36 11.75 4.94
N TYR A 4 -2.20 11.10 5.08
CA TYR A 4 -1.79 10.50 6.34
C TYR A 4 -1.11 11.52 7.23
N VAL A 5 -1.52 11.61 8.49
CA VAL A 5 -0.97 12.52 9.52
C VAL A 5 -0.36 11.66 10.63
N GLY A 6 0.96 11.49 10.58
CA GLY A 6 1.72 10.66 11.51
C GLY A 6 2.28 11.46 12.68
N CYS A 7 1.95 11.07 13.91
CA CYS A 7 2.62 11.57 15.13
C CYS A 7 3.23 10.41 15.94
N SER A 8 3.67 10.63 17.18
CA SER A 8 4.27 9.56 17.98
C SER A 8 3.32 8.37 18.22
N GLY A 9 2.04 8.64 18.50
CA GLY A 9 1.06 7.60 18.87
C GLY A 9 -0.38 7.82 18.38
N GLY A 10 -0.60 8.67 17.37
CA GLY A 10 -1.92 8.92 16.77
C GLY A 10 -2.84 9.91 17.51
N GLY A 11 -2.65 10.14 18.81
CA GLY A 11 -3.54 11.02 19.60
C GLY A 11 -3.55 12.49 19.10
N THR A 12 -2.38 13.11 18.99
CA THR A 12 -2.27 14.51 18.54
C THR A 12 -2.70 14.68 17.09
N SER A 13 -2.38 13.71 16.22
CA SER A 13 -2.79 13.76 14.81
C SER A 13 -4.31 13.58 14.67
N SER A 14 -4.94 12.74 15.50
CA SER A 14 -6.41 12.61 15.52
C SER A 14 -7.10 13.94 15.81
N MET A 15 -6.66 14.66 16.86
CA MET A 15 -7.22 15.97 17.20
C MET A 15 -7.00 16.99 16.07
N PHE A 16 -5.83 16.99 15.45
CA PHE A 16 -5.54 17.85 14.31
C PHE A 16 -6.51 17.57 13.15
N CYS A 17 -6.63 16.30 12.72
CA CYS A 17 -7.52 15.90 11.63
C CYS A 17 -8.99 16.26 11.93
N GLN A 18 -9.47 15.99 13.15
CA GLN A 18 -10.83 16.32 13.56
C GLN A 18 -11.10 17.84 13.46
N LYS A 19 -10.15 18.67 13.89
CA LYS A 19 -10.28 20.12 13.84
C LYS A 19 -10.27 20.65 12.40
N MET A 20 -9.38 20.13 11.55
CA MET A 20 -9.32 20.54 10.14
C MET A 20 -10.59 20.15 9.39
N VAL A 21 -11.07 18.92 9.55
CA VAL A 21 -12.31 18.47 8.90
C VAL A 21 -13.51 19.30 9.34
N LYS A 22 -13.62 19.64 10.63
CA LYS A 22 -14.69 20.53 11.12
C LYS A 22 -14.62 21.91 10.48
N GLU A 23 -13.43 22.45 10.27
CA GLU A 23 -13.28 23.77 9.66
C GLU A 23 -13.57 23.73 8.15
N ILE A 24 -13.07 22.72 7.43
CA ILE A 24 -13.40 22.49 6.02
C ILE A 24 -14.91 22.39 5.82
N ALA A 25 -15.60 21.65 6.70
CA ALA A 25 -17.05 21.50 6.63
C ALA A 25 -17.81 22.82 6.82
N LYS A 26 -17.28 23.78 7.60
CA LYS A 26 -17.90 25.11 7.76
C LYS A 26 -17.76 25.96 6.50
N GLN A 27 -16.64 25.84 5.79
CA GLN A 27 -16.38 26.60 4.57
C GLN A 27 -17.23 26.08 3.40
N GLY A 28 -17.57 24.79 3.40
CA GLY A 28 -18.55 24.20 2.48
C GLY A 28 -18.07 23.95 1.04
N ASN A 29 -16.81 24.27 0.74
CA ASN A 29 -16.26 24.15 -0.61
C ASN A 29 -15.71 22.76 -0.95
N LEU A 30 -15.40 21.95 0.07
CA LEU A 30 -14.83 20.61 -0.06
C LEU A 30 -15.50 19.66 0.93
N SER A 31 -15.69 18.42 0.51
CA SER A 31 -16.09 17.32 1.36
C SER A 31 -14.85 16.70 2.02
N ALA A 32 -14.85 16.59 3.35
CA ALA A 32 -13.73 16.05 4.09
C ALA A 32 -14.18 15.11 5.21
N VAL A 33 -13.38 14.07 5.45
CA VAL A 33 -13.58 13.12 6.56
C VAL A 33 -12.26 12.86 7.27
N PHE A 34 -12.33 12.47 8.55
CA PHE A 34 -11.16 11.96 9.26
C PHE A 34 -11.42 10.54 9.80
N THR A 35 -10.36 9.73 9.85
CA THR A 35 -10.42 8.34 10.27
C THR A 35 -9.04 7.85 10.76
N ASP A 36 -8.98 6.72 11.46
CA ASP A 36 -7.71 6.04 11.73
C ASP A 36 -7.20 5.25 10.50
N ALA A 37 -5.90 4.92 10.50
CA ALA A 37 -5.26 4.17 9.42
C ALA A 37 -5.91 2.82 9.10
N THR A 38 -6.29 2.03 10.11
CA THR A 38 -6.88 0.71 9.92
C THR A 38 -8.20 0.82 9.16
N THR A 39 -9.07 1.74 9.60
CA THR A 39 -10.35 2.00 8.96
C THR A 39 -10.18 2.57 7.54
N ALA A 40 -9.18 3.44 7.31
CA ALA A 40 -8.89 3.96 5.98
C ALA A 40 -8.54 2.86 4.97
N PHE A 41 -7.72 1.88 5.36
CA PHE A 41 -7.39 0.74 4.51
C PHE A 41 -8.63 -0.11 4.19
N LEU A 42 -9.47 -0.40 5.19
CA LEU A 42 -10.69 -1.19 5.02
C LEU A 42 -11.71 -0.49 4.10
N LYS A 43 -11.85 0.83 4.24
CA LYS A 43 -12.87 1.64 3.55
C LYS A 43 -12.34 2.47 2.39
N ARG A 44 -11.15 2.16 1.86
CA ARG A 44 -10.48 2.97 0.83
C ARG A 44 -11.37 3.39 -0.35
N ARG A 45 -12.19 2.46 -0.87
CA ARG A 45 -13.08 2.72 -2.03
C ARG A 45 -14.26 3.61 -1.65
N GLU A 46 -14.87 3.33 -0.50
CA GLU A 46 -15.98 4.13 0.02
C GLU A 46 -15.52 5.58 0.23
N TYR A 47 -14.40 5.78 0.92
CA TYR A 47 -13.91 7.12 1.22
C TYR A 47 -13.37 7.84 -0.01
N GLY A 48 -12.64 7.15 -0.90
CA GLY A 48 -12.11 7.75 -2.12
C GLY A 48 -13.18 8.21 -3.12
N ASN A 49 -14.38 7.61 -3.08
CA ASN A 49 -15.49 7.99 -3.95
C ASN A 49 -16.42 9.05 -3.32
N THR A 50 -16.38 9.21 -1.99
CA THR A 50 -17.36 10.04 -1.26
C THR A 50 -16.80 11.39 -0.83
N TYR A 51 -15.49 11.47 -0.58
CA TYR A 51 -14.86 12.66 -0.01
C TYR A 51 -13.71 13.16 -0.87
N ASP A 52 -13.62 14.48 -1.04
CA ASP A 52 -12.51 15.14 -1.71
C ASP A 52 -11.22 14.96 -0.90
N LEU A 53 -11.31 15.07 0.43
CA LEU A 53 -10.19 14.96 1.36
C LEU A 53 -10.44 13.90 2.45
N VAL A 54 -9.52 12.93 2.55
CA VAL A 54 -9.57 11.89 3.57
C VAL A 54 -8.35 12.04 4.48
N PHE A 55 -8.56 12.61 5.67
CA PHE A 55 -7.52 12.78 6.68
C PHE A 55 -7.39 11.52 7.54
N VAL A 56 -6.24 10.87 7.47
CA VAL A 56 -6.00 9.61 8.17
C VAL A 56 -4.96 9.81 9.24
N TYR A 57 -5.30 9.56 10.50
CA TYR A 57 -4.36 9.72 11.61
C TYR A 57 -3.75 8.40 12.06
N GLY A 58 -2.51 8.45 12.55
CA GLY A 58 -1.85 7.31 13.16
C GLY A 58 -0.47 7.62 13.72
N GLY A 59 0.22 6.56 14.16
CA GLY A 59 1.62 6.64 14.57
C GLY A 59 2.54 6.65 13.35
N ILE A 60 3.55 7.51 13.31
CA ILE A 60 4.50 7.53 12.19
C ILE A 60 5.27 6.20 12.07
N GLY A 61 5.46 5.50 13.19
CA GLY A 61 6.03 4.16 13.24
C GLY A 61 5.17 3.06 12.59
N MET A 62 3.96 3.38 12.12
CA MET A 62 3.17 2.46 11.28
C MET A 62 3.74 2.34 9.86
N ILE A 63 4.58 3.30 9.43
CA ILE A 63 5.28 3.24 8.14
C ILE A 63 6.61 2.54 8.38
N THR A 64 6.66 1.29 7.96
CA THR A 64 7.80 0.37 8.11
C THR A 64 8.06 -0.29 6.76
N GLN A 65 9.16 -1.04 6.64
CA GLN A 65 9.41 -1.84 5.44
C GLN A 65 8.25 -2.79 5.10
N ASN A 66 7.55 -3.32 6.11
CA ASN A 66 6.46 -4.29 5.90
C ASN A 66 5.14 -3.64 5.46
N THR A 67 5.02 -2.32 5.61
CA THR A 67 3.77 -1.58 5.37
C THR A 67 3.93 -0.48 4.32
N VAL A 68 5.15 -0.24 3.83
CA VAL A 68 5.47 0.86 2.93
C VAL A 68 4.68 0.81 1.63
N ASP A 69 4.45 -0.38 1.07
CA ASP A 69 3.65 -0.54 -0.15
C ASP A 69 2.18 -0.17 0.05
N ASP A 70 1.58 -0.63 1.16
CA ASP A 70 0.19 -0.30 1.49
C ASP A 70 0.02 1.22 1.64
N PHE A 71 0.95 1.84 2.38
CA PHE A 71 0.97 3.29 2.57
C PHE A 71 1.22 4.05 1.26
N GLY A 72 2.21 3.62 0.48
CA GLY A 72 2.61 4.28 -0.76
C GLY A 72 1.57 4.21 -1.87
N ARG A 73 0.66 3.23 -1.80
CA ARG A 73 -0.47 3.07 -2.73
C ARG A 73 -1.74 3.77 -2.29
N LEU A 74 -1.97 3.87 -0.98
CA LEU A 74 -3.18 4.51 -0.46
C LEU A 74 -3.02 6.03 -0.33
N PHE A 75 -1.88 6.49 0.20
CA PHE A 75 -1.71 7.88 0.58
C PHE A 75 -1.04 8.70 -0.51
N ASP A 76 -1.66 9.83 -0.82
CA ASP A 76 -1.09 10.84 -1.70
C ASP A 76 -0.04 11.65 -0.95
N VAL A 77 -0.30 11.91 0.34
CA VAL A 77 0.56 12.72 1.20
C VAL A 77 0.75 12.03 2.55
N VAL A 78 1.99 12.01 3.03
CA VAL A 78 2.38 11.68 4.40
C VAL A 78 2.92 12.92 5.08
N PHE A 79 2.13 13.43 6.00
CA PHE A 79 2.45 14.55 6.87
C PHE A 79 3.07 14.06 8.19
N VAL A 80 4.30 14.50 8.46
CA VAL A 80 5.04 14.15 9.67
C VAL A 80 4.87 15.25 10.70
N ALA A 81 4.35 14.90 11.88
CA ALA A 81 4.16 15.85 12.96
C ALA A 81 5.51 16.37 13.52
N PRO A 82 5.59 17.62 13.99
CA PRO A 82 6.83 18.24 14.47
C PRO A 82 7.57 17.44 15.55
N GLN A 83 6.84 16.71 16.40
CA GLN A 83 7.39 15.88 17.48
C GLN A 83 8.25 14.71 16.96
N VAL A 84 8.01 14.28 15.73
CA VAL A 84 8.66 13.12 15.10
C VAL A 84 9.35 13.48 13.78
N ARG A 85 9.58 14.78 13.52
CA ARG A 85 10.21 15.30 12.29
C ARG A 85 11.58 14.71 11.97
N PHE A 86 12.29 14.21 12.98
CA PHE A 86 13.59 13.54 12.78
C PHE A 86 13.47 12.24 11.99
N LEU A 87 12.24 11.70 11.83
CA LEU A 87 11.96 10.51 11.02
C LEU A 87 11.65 10.83 9.56
N THR A 88 11.43 12.10 9.19
CA THR A 88 10.97 12.48 7.85
C THR A 88 11.87 11.99 6.73
N GLU A 89 13.19 12.16 6.85
CA GLU A 89 14.14 11.63 5.86
C GLU A 89 14.10 10.10 5.75
N SER A 90 13.89 9.41 6.88
CA SER A 90 13.77 7.96 6.90
C SER A 90 12.52 7.50 6.15
N ILE A 91 11.39 8.17 6.37
CA ILE A 91 10.13 7.87 5.70
C ILE A 91 10.19 8.21 4.20
N GLN A 92 10.85 9.31 3.84
CA GLN A 92 11.14 9.64 2.43
C GLN A 92 11.94 8.54 1.73
N LYS A 93 12.95 7.97 2.39
CA LYS A 93 13.73 6.86 1.84
C LYS A 93 12.89 5.59 1.64
N LEU A 94 11.99 5.30 2.58
CA LEU A 94 11.06 4.17 2.46
C LEU A 94 10.11 4.37 1.26
N LEU A 95 9.50 5.54 1.14
CA LEU A 95 8.48 5.84 0.13
C LEU A 95 9.05 6.35 -1.20
N LYS A 96 10.37 6.31 -1.41
CA LYS A 96 11.04 6.89 -2.59
C LYS A 96 10.53 6.39 -3.95
N ASN A 97 9.98 5.17 -3.98
CA ASN A 97 9.50 4.51 -5.19
C ASN A 97 7.98 4.71 -5.40
N PHE A 98 7.34 5.54 -4.57
CA PHE A 98 5.91 5.82 -4.64
C PHE A 98 5.70 7.30 -4.98
N PRO A 99 4.57 7.65 -5.61
CA PRO A 99 4.20 9.05 -5.84
C PRO A 99 3.85 9.80 -4.54
N THR A 100 3.79 9.11 -3.40
CA THR A 100 3.47 9.67 -2.10
C THR A 100 4.44 10.77 -1.69
N ILE A 101 3.93 11.97 -1.45
CA ILE A 101 4.72 13.10 -0.96
C ILE A 101 4.88 12.98 0.56
N VAL A 102 6.12 12.91 1.04
CA VAL A 102 6.42 12.94 2.48
C VAL A 102 6.97 14.32 2.87
N LYS A 103 6.28 15.01 3.78
CA LYS A 103 6.65 16.37 4.23
C LYS A 103 6.33 16.60 5.71
N ASP A 104 7.09 17.47 6.35
CA ASP A 104 6.78 17.96 7.69
C ASP A 104 5.53 18.84 7.67
N ILE A 105 4.66 18.68 8.67
CA ILE A 105 3.55 19.62 8.86
C ILE A 105 4.14 20.93 9.39
N PRO A 106 3.83 22.09 8.77
CA PRO A 106 4.26 23.37 9.29
C PRO A 106 3.86 23.54 10.76
N MET A 107 4.82 23.87 11.63
CA MET A 107 4.58 23.97 13.08
C MET A 107 3.47 24.98 13.44
N LYS A 108 3.30 26.03 12.61
CA LYS A 108 2.22 27.01 12.78
C LYS A 108 0.83 26.40 12.57
N ILE A 109 0.71 25.43 11.66
CA ILE A 109 -0.52 24.70 11.35
C ILE A 109 -0.79 23.65 12.45
N PHE A 110 0.24 22.89 12.84
CA PHE A 110 0.07 21.79 13.81
C PHE A 110 -0.02 22.25 15.27
N GLY A 111 0.83 23.20 15.68
CA GLY A 111 1.03 23.57 17.08
C GLY A 111 0.01 24.55 17.65
N LYS A 112 -0.59 25.40 16.81
CA LYS A 112 -1.63 26.34 17.29
C LYS A 112 -2.95 25.64 17.60
N MET A 113 -3.22 24.49 16.95
CA MET A 113 -4.52 23.82 16.97
C MET A 113 -5.72 24.78 16.79
N ASN A 114 -5.49 25.93 16.16
CA ASN A 114 -6.50 26.91 15.79
C ASN A 114 -6.82 26.64 14.33
N ALA A 115 -7.90 25.89 14.09
CA ALA A 115 -8.25 25.44 12.75
C ALA A 115 -8.56 26.62 11.82
N TYR A 116 -9.08 27.72 12.36
CA TYR A 116 -9.45 28.90 11.58
C TYR A 116 -8.22 29.56 10.93
N ASP A 117 -7.20 29.91 11.74
CA ASP A 117 -5.97 30.52 11.22
C ASP A 117 -5.11 29.53 10.39
N ALA A 118 -5.31 28.23 10.60
CA ALA A 118 -4.55 27.18 9.94
C ALA A 118 -5.20 26.70 8.64
N TYR A 119 -6.48 27.02 8.42
CA TYR A 119 -7.24 26.55 7.27
C TYR A 119 -6.67 27.07 5.95
N ASP A 120 -6.47 28.38 5.82
CA ASP A 120 -5.95 28.97 4.58
C ASP A 120 -4.55 28.43 4.26
N LEU A 121 -3.69 28.35 5.27
CA LEU A 121 -2.33 27.80 5.14
C LEU A 121 -2.34 26.31 4.77
N LEU A 122 -3.30 25.53 5.31
CA LEU A 122 -3.45 24.13 4.93
C LEU A 122 -3.98 24.01 3.50
N LEU A 123 -4.94 24.84 3.11
CA LEU A 123 -5.53 24.79 1.78
C LEU A 123 -4.51 25.14 0.70
N GLU A 124 -3.73 26.20 0.90
CA GLU A 124 -2.60 26.56 0.03
C GLU A 124 -1.60 25.40 -0.09
N GLU A 125 -1.26 24.78 1.03
CA GLU A 125 -0.37 23.63 1.06
C GLU A 125 -0.96 22.41 0.33
N LEU A 126 -2.27 22.14 0.48
CA LEU A 126 -2.94 21.04 -0.22
C LEU A 126 -3.03 21.27 -1.72
N ILE A 127 -3.27 22.51 -2.17
CA ILE A 127 -3.25 22.87 -3.59
C ILE A 127 -1.86 22.62 -4.18
N PHE A 128 -0.82 23.12 -3.50
CA PHE A 128 0.56 22.89 -3.90
C PHE A 128 0.91 21.39 -3.96
N LEU A 129 0.43 20.61 -2.99
CA LEU A 129 0.66 19.16 -2.96
C LEU A 129 -0.08 18.44 -4.08
N ASP A 130 -1.29 18.87 -4.45
CA ASP A 130 -2.03 18.30 -5.57
C ASP A 130 -1.32 18.56 -6.90
N GLU A 131 -0.84 19.79 -7.14
CA GLU A 131 -0.04 20.15 -8.31
C GLU A 131 1.27 19.35 -8.36
N LYS A 132 1.98 19.26 -7.23
CA LYS A 132 3.22 18.49 -7.14
C LYS A 132 2.98 17.00 -7.37
N ARG A 133 1.85 16.46 -6.89
CA ARG A 133 1.47 15.07 -7.11
C ARG A 133 1.17 14.82 -8.58
N ALA A 134 0.45 15.72 -9.26
CA ALA A 134 0.21 15.61 -10.69
C ALA A 134 1.55 15.53 -11.45
N TYR A 135 2.47 16.46 -11.15
CA TYR A 135 3.81 16.47 -11.72
C TYR A 135 4.62 15.20 -11.40
N GLN A 136 4.59 14.70 -10.16
CA GLN A 136 5.29 13.48 -9.78
C GLN A 136 4.65 12.23 -10.40
N SER A 137 3.32 12.19 -10.56
CA SER A 137 2.65 11.07 -11.22
C SER A 137 3.00 11.02 -12.71
N ASP A 138 3.24 12.17 -13.34
CA ASP A 138 3.72 12.27 -14.72
C ASP A 138 5.21 11.91 -14.86
N MET A 139 6.03 12.17 -13.83
CA MET A 139 7.47 11.87 -13.81
C MET A 139 7.82 10.46 -13.32
N VAL A 140 6.96 9.84 -12.51
CA VAL A 140 7.12 8.45 -12.10
C VAL A 140 6.88 7.63 -13.34
N THR A 141 7.99 7.29 -14.01
CA THR A 141 8.07 6.18 -14.96
C THR A 141 7.22 5.06 -14.39
N VAL A 142 6.26 4.53 -15.16
CA VAL A 142 5.47 3.36 -14.75
C VAL A 142 6.46 2.28 -14.34
N THR A 143 6.67 2.17 -13.03
CA THR A 143 7.46 1.09 -12.46
C THR A 143 6.46 0.02 -12.09
N LYS A 144 6.87 -1.25 -12.19
CA LYS A 144 6.09 -2.40 -11.72
C LYS A 144 5.63 -2.34 -10.25
N ALA A 145 6.06 -1.33 -9.51
CA ALA A 145 5.47 -0.98 -8.23
C ALA A 145 3.97 -0.57 -8.35
N GLN A 146 3.53 -0.06 -9.51
CA GLN A 146 2.14 0.28 -9.82
C GLN A 146 1.40 -0.83 -10.59
N ASP A 147 2.06 -1.49 -11.55
CA ASP A 147 1.51 -2.65 -12.27
C ASP A 147 2.07 -3.92 -11.64
N LYS A 148 1.31 -4.52 -10.73
CA LYS A 148 1.77 -5.66 -9.96
C LYS A 148 1.66 -6.91 -10.83
N ASP A 149 2.76 -7.65 -10.93
CA ASP A 149 2.74 -9.01 -11.46
C ASP A 149 1.69 -9.81 -10.69
N ILE A 150 0.83 -10.54 -11.39
CA ILE A 150 -0.22 -11.33 -10.74
C ILE A 150 0.46 -12.45 -9.97
N GLU A 151 0.30 -12.44 -8.64
CA GLU A 151 0.90 -13.42 -7.73
C GLU A 151 -0.08 -14.53 -7.42
N ILE A 152 0.26 -15.75 -7.85
CA ILE A 152 -0.55 -16.95 -7.64
C ILE A 152 0.20 -17.89 -6.70
N LEU A 153 -0.43 -18.23 -5.58
CA LEU A 153 0.07 -19.25 -4.67
C LEU A 153 -0.39 -20.63 -5.14
N VAL A 154 0.55 -21.50 -5.49
CA VAL A 154 0.28 -22.88 -5.89
C VAL A 154 0.49 -23.81 -4.70
N VAL A 155 -0.59 -24.49 -4.28
CA VAL A 155 -0.56 -25.39 -3.12
C VAL A 155 -0.61 -26.84 -3.59
N GLY A 156 0.35 -27.65 -3.15
CA GLY A 156 0.36 -29.10 -3.41
C GLY A 156 0.85 -29.47 -4.81
N GLY A 157 1.90 -28.82 -5.29
CA GLY A 157 2.55 -29.23 -6.55
C GLY A 157 3.95 -28.66 -6.69
N SER A 158 4.62 -29.02 -7.78
CA SER A 158 5.91 -28.47 -8.19
C SER A 158 5.86 -27.95 -9.63
N SER A 159 6.62 -26.89 -9.91
CA SER A 159 6.83 -26.37 -11.27
C SER A 159 7.40 -27.41 -12.23
N GLN A 160 7.94 -28.52 -11.71
CA GLN A 160 8.53 -29.61 -12.49
C GLN A 160 7.52 -30.68 -12.93
N GLU A 161 6.28 -30.64 -12.47
CA GLU A 161 5.26 -31.62 -12.85
C GLU A 161 4.81 -31.46 -14.31
N ASN A 162 4.43 -32.58 -14.93
CA ASN A 162 4.00 -32.61 -16.34
C ASN A 162 2.82 -31.68 -16.61
N TYR A 163 1.94 -31.50 -15.63
CA TYR A 163 0.82 -30.57 -15.70
C TYR A 163 1.30 -29.13 -15.93
N PHE A 164 2.17 -28.62 -15.05
CA PHE A 164 2.70 -27.26 -15.13
C PHE A 164 3.61 -27.07 -16.35
N LYS A 165 4.45 -28.05 -16.68
CA LYS A 165 5.27 -28.01 -17.90
C LYS A 165 4.43 -27.83 -19.16
N LYS A 166 3.29 -28.52 -19.26
CA LYS A 166 2.37 -28.36 -20.39
C LYS A 166 1.72 -26.97 -20.40
N GLN A 167 1.34 -26.45 -19.24
CA GLN A 167 0.73 -25.13 -19.11
C GLN A 167 1.73 -24.01 -19.46
N PHE A 168 2.96 -24.09 -18.96
CA PHE A 168 4.03 -23.13 -19.22
C PHE A 168 4.39 -23.08 -20.70
N SER A 169 4.49 -24.24 -21.37
CA SER A 169 4.70 -24.27 -22.82
C SER A 169 3.56 -23.62 -23.62
N GLN A 170 2.32 -23.63 -23.10
CA GLN A 170 1.22 -22.89 -23.72
C GLN A 170 1.34 -21.38 -23.48
N TRP A 171 1.72 -20.97 -22.28
CA TRP A 171 1.94 -19.56 -21.93
C TRP A 171 3.09 -18.94 -22.69
N GLU A 172 4.20 -19.66 -22.86
CA GLU A 172 5.33 -19.23 -23.70
C GLU A 172 4.88 -18.97 -25.15
N LYS A 173 4.03 -19.84 -25.72
CA LYS A 173 3.44 -19.65 -27.06
C LYS A 173 2.48 -18.47 -27.16
N GLN A 174 1.93 -18.04 -26.02
CA GLN A 174 1.05 -16.88 -25.90
C GLN A 174 1.81 -15.62 -25.48
N GLU A 175 3.14 -15.68 -25.43
CA GLU A 175 4.02 -14.58 -25.02
C GLU A 175 3.72 -14.05 -23.61
N ILE A 176 3.22 -14.92 -22.74
CA ILE A 176 2.98 -14.60 -21.33
C ILE A 176 4.30 -14.76 -20.57
N LEU A 177 4.77 -13.66 -19.97
CA LEU A 177 5.98 -13.64 -19.14
C LEU A 177 5.64 -14.14 -17.73
N PHE A 178 6.26 -15.22 -17.28
CA PHE A 178 6.02 -15.78 -15.95
C PHE A 178 7.31 -16.17 -15.24
N SER A 179 7.29 -16.16 -13.91
CA SER A 179 8.34 -16.74 -13.07
C SER A 179 7.75 -17.81 -12.16
N THR A 180 8.58 -18.81 -11.85
CA THR A 180 8.24 -19.86 -10.87
C THR A 180 9.26 -19.86 -9.76
N GLU A 181 8.79 -19.73 -8.52
CA GLU A 181 9.64 -19.72 -7.35
C GLU A 181 9.06 -20.60 -6.25
N ARG A 182 9.92 -21.04 -5.32
CA ARG A 182 9.44 -21.66 -4.10
C ARG A 182 8.89 -20.58 -3.18
N PHE A 183 7.69 -20.81 -2.64
CA PHE A 183 7.11 -19.90 -1.67
C PHE A 183 8.00 -19.75 -0.43
N SER A 184 8.24 -18.49 -0.07
CA SER A 184 8.68 -18.09 1.25
C SER A 184 8.02 -16.76 1.59
N LEU A 185 7.67 -16.55 2.86
CA LEU A 185 7.07 -15.29 3.27
C LEU A 185 8.02 -14.11 3.01
N ILE A 186 9.33 -14.31 3.25
CA ILE A 186 10.34 -13.29 2.96
C ILE A 186 10.37 -12.95 1.46
N GLY A 187 10.46 -13.95 0.58
CA GLY A 187 10.48 -13.74 -0.87
C GLY A 187 9.18 -13.21 -1.46
N LEU A 188 8.04 -13.37 -0.77
CA LEU A 188 6.78 -12.73 -1.16
C LEU A 188 6.86 -11.21 -1.06
N TYR A 189 7.57 -10.70 -0.05
CA TYR A 189 7.70 -9.26 0.18
C TYR A 189 8.99 -8.66 -0.38
N ASP A 190 10.06 -9.45 -0.48
CA ASP A 190 11.34 -9.05 -1.05
C ASP A 190 11.50 -9.59 -2.47
N PHE A 191 10.61 -9.16 -3.37
CA PHE A 191 10.68 -9.54 -4.78
C PHE A 191 11.51 -8.52 -5.56
N GLN A 192 12.66 -8.97 -6.07
CA GLN A 192 13.55 -8.20 -6.94
C GLN A 192 13.74 -8.94 -8.27
N PRO A 193 12.76 -8.85 -9.20
CA PRO A 193 12.87 -9.54 -10.47
C PRO A 193 14.08 -9.04 -11.27
N GLN A 194 14.87 -9.96 -11.83
CA GLN A 194 15.97 -9.63 -12.74
C GLN A 194 15.48 -9.32 -14.17
N GLU A 195 14.26 -9.77 -14.50
CA GLU A 195 13.64 -9.64 -15.81
C GLU A 195 12.15 -9.29 -15.68
N ASP A 196 11.54 -8.83 -16.76
CA ASP A 196 10.12 -8.50 -16.74
C ASP A 196 9.25 -9.76 -16.66
N VAL A 197 8.54 -9.92 -15.55
CA VAL A 197 7.52 -10.94 -15.30
C VAL A 197 6.11 -10.32 -15.35
N CYS A 198 5.08 -11.05 -15.75
CA CYS A 198 3.66 -10.65 -15.62
C CYS A 198 2.90 -11.54 -14.63
N LEU A 199 3.30 -12.81 -14.52
CA LEU A 199 2.72 -13.80 -13.61
C LEU A 199 3.81 -14.42 -12.73
N ARG A 200 3.65 -14.33 -11.42
CA ARG A 200 4.55 -14.98 -10.46
C ARG A 200 3.84 -16.15 -9.78
N LEU A 201 4.34 -17.35 -10.02
CA LEU A 201 3.83 -18.58 -9.42
C LEU A 201 4.70 -18.99 -8.23
N LEU A 202 4.11 -18.99 -7.03
CA LEU A 202 4.77 -19.32 -5.78
C LEU A 202 4.34 -20.72 -5.33
N PHE A 203 5.24 -21.70 -5.43
CA PHE A 203 4.94 -23.09 -5.09
C PHE A 203 5.19 -23.37 -3.61
N CYS A 204 4.16 -23.81 -2.89
CA CYS A 204 4.25 -24.23 -1.50
C CYS A 204 3.72 -25.65 -1.29
N ASN A 205 4.32 -26.37 -0.34
CA ASN A 205 3.71 -27.56 0.24
C ASN A 205 2.65 -27.12 1.26
N GLY A 206 1.50 -27.81 1.33
CA GLY A 206 0.36 -27.42 2.18
C GLY A 206 0.71 -27.25 3.66
N GLY A 207 1.73 -27.96 4.15
CA GLY A 207 2.23 -27.81 5.53
C GLY A 207 3.14 -26.61 5.78
N GLN A 208 3.48 -25.81 4.76
CA GLN A 208 4.33 -24.62 4.90
C GLN A 208 3.54 -23.35 5.26
N ILE A 209 2.22 -23.35 5.08
CA ILE A 209 1.38 -22.19 5.39
C ILE A 209 0.94 -22.31 6.85
N LYS A 210 1.35 -21.36 7.68
CA LYS A 210 0.88 -21.26 9.06
C LYS A 210 -0.33 -20.34 9.15
N GLU A 211 -1.25 -20.66 10.05
CA GLU A 211 -2.46 -19.86 10.27
C GLU A 211 -2.16 -18.39 10.62
N GLU A 212 -1.12 -18.17 11.41
CA GLU A 212 -0.62 -16.83 11.81
C GLU A 212 -0.08 -15.99 10.63
N GLU A 213 0.28 -16.61 9.51
CA GLU A 213 0.84 -15.96 8.32
C GLU A 213 -0.22 -15.67 7.25
N ILE A 214 -1.44 -16.22 7.38
CA ILE A 214 -2.52 -16.07 6.39
C ILE A 214 -2.85 -14.60 6.12
N ALA A 215 -2.92 -13.78 7.18
CA ALA A 215 -3.22 -12.36 7.04
C ALA A 215 -2.15 -11.58 6.26
N GLN A 216 -0.91 -12.07 6.21
CA GLN A 216 0.17 -11.48 5.44
C GLN A 216 0.12 -11.98 3.99
N ILE A 217 -0.03 -13.30 3.82
CA ILE A 217 -0.14 -13.95 2.51
C ILE A 217 -1.30 -13.35 1.70
N THR A 218 -2.49 -13.20 2.30
CA THR A 218 -3.69 -12.67 1.63
C THR A 218 -3.59 -11.21 1.20
N ARG A 219 -2.64 -10.43 1.73
CA ARG A 219 -2.41 -9.05 1.28
C ARG A 219 -1.66 -8.98 -0.05
N ARG A 220 -0.89 -10.03 -0.36
CA ARG A 220 -0.04 -10.10 -1.54
C ARG A 220 -0.51 -11.13 -2.54
N ILE A 221 -1.11 -12.24 -2.17
CA ILE A 221 -1.55 -13.23 -3.14
C ILE A 221 -2.86 -12.78 -3.82
N ASP A 222 -2.86 -12.73 -5.16
CA ASP A 222 -4.02 -12.37 -5.97
C ASP A 222 -4.91 -13.58 -6.28
N GLY A 223 -4.33 -14.79 -6.27
CA GLY A 223 -5.07 -16.04 -6.50
C GLY A 223 -4.41 -17.26 -5.87
N VAL A 224 -5.22 -18.27 -5.54
CA VAL A 224 -4.72 -19.56 -5.04
C VAL A 224 -5.05 -20.65 -6.05
N TRP A 225 -4.03 -21.38 -6.46
CA TRP A 225 -4.15 -22.57 -7.28
C TRP A 225 -3.98 -23.82 -6.43
N LEU A 226 -5.10 -24.46 -6.11
CA LEU A 226 -5.10 -25.74 -5.41
C LEU A 226 -4.92 -26.87 -6.42
N MET A 227 -3.85 -27.65 -6.28
CA MET A 227 -3.68 -28.85 -7.09
C MET A 227 -4.69 -29.93 -6.67
N PRO A 228 -5.48 -30.50 -7.59
CA PRO A 228 -6.40 -31.58 -7.26
C PRO A 228 -5.65 -32.80 -6.74
N ALA A 229 -6.18 -33.44 -5.69
CA ALA A 229 -5.60 -34.66 -5.09
C ALA A 229 -5.29 -35.79 -6.10
N ALA A 230 -6.04 -35.85 -7.20
CA ALA A 230 -5.84 -36.81 -8.29
C ALA A 230 -4.48 -36.66 -9.02
N TYR A 231 -3.83 -35.50 -8.94
CA TYR A 231 -2.52 -35.23 -9.52
C TYR A 231 -1.38 -35.25 -8.49
N LEU A 232 -1.73 -35.33 -7.21
CA LEU A 232 -0.81 -35.34 -6.06
C LEU A 232 -0.25 -36.74 -5.72
N GLY A 233 -0.48 -37.74 -6.58
CA GLY A 233 0.02 -39.10 -6.37
C GLY A 233 -0.67 -39.88 -5.25
N PHE A 234 -1.81 -39.40 -4.71
CA PHE A 234 -2.70 -40.20 -3.88
C PHE A 234 -3.57 -41.11 -4.76
N GLU A 235 -2.95 -41.97 -5.55
CA GLU A 235 -3.66 -43.14 -6.07
C GLU A 235 -3.85 -44.13 -4.92
N LYS A 236 -5.13 -44.44 -4.69
CA LYS A 236 -5.73 -45.50 -3.86
C LYS A 236 -4.75 -46.51 -3.27
N ASN A 237 -4.73 -46.58 -1.94
CA ASN A 237 -4.78 -47.87 -1.24
C ASN A 237 -6.20 -48.06 -0.71
#